data_AF-A0A016SHP3-F1
#
_entry.id   AF-A0A016SHP3-F1
#
_cell.length_a   1.000
_cell.length_b   1.000
_cell.length_c   1.000
_cell.angle_alpha   90.00
_cell.angle_beta   90.00
_cell.angle_gamma   90.00
#
_symmetry.space_group_name_H-M   'P 1'
#
loop_
_entity.id
_entity.type
_entity.pdbx_description
1 polymer ?
#
loop_
_entity_poly.entity_id
_entity_poly.type
_entity_poly.pdbx_seq_one_letter_code
_entity_poly.pdbx_strand_id
1 'polypeptide(L)'
;MRTDGCEELDCEGTQSDVTWQSGDSGGPLFQTNKKHQKVLFGVASTVDPECGEKHEYMTNFFTDIRKHLDWICVQTGVCPMEDYIGDGSF
;
A
#
# COMPACT_ATOMS: atom_id res chain seq x y z
N MET A 1 -0.94 6.22 -3.86
CA MET A 1 -0.63 5.30 -4.97
C MET A 1 -1.91 4.52 -5.26
N ARG A 2 -2.31 4.43 -6.53
CA ARG A 2 -3.50 3.71 -6.98
C ARG A 2 -3.09 2.32 -7.44
N THR A 3 -3.79 1.29 -7.00
CA THR A 3 -3.68 -0.05 -7.57
C THR A 3 -5.04 -0.47 -8.06
N ASP A 4 -5.15 -0.73 -9.36
CA ASP A 4 -6.34 -1.33 -9.95
C ASP A 4 -6.32 -2.82 -9.65
N GLY A 5 -7.35 -3.32 -8.99
CA GLY A 5 -7.45 -4.73 -8.67
C GLY A 5 -8.78 -5.01 -7.98
N CYS A 6 -9.70 -5.59 -8.75
CA CYS A 6 -10.61 -6.68 -8.40
C CYS A 6 -11.67 -6.79 -9.51
N GLU A 7 -11.53 -7.77 -10.40
CA GLU A 7 -12.66 -8.31 -11.15
C GLU A 7 -13.36 -9.33 -10.24
N GLU A 8 -14.68 -9.13 -10.04
CA GLU A 8 -15.67 -9.99 -9.37
C GLU A 8 -15.58 -10.32 -7.84
N LEU A 9 -16.43 -9.59 -7.09
CA LEU A 9 -17.53 -10.06 -6.20
C LEU A 9 -17.33 -10.63 -4.76
N ASP A 10 -18.19 -10.07 -3.90
CA ASP A 10 -18.86 -10.55 -2.67
C ASP A 10 -18.08 -10.78 -1.36
N CYS A 11 -18.48 -10.05 -0.32
CA CYS A 11 -18.00 -10.20 1.07
C CYS A 11 -18.49 -11.49 1.77
N GLU A 12 -19.28 -12.34 1.09
CA GLU A 12 -19.73 -13.63 1.61
C GLU A 12 -19.32 -14.79 0.69
N GLY A 13 -18.04 -15.15 0.77
CA GLY A 13 -17.63 -16.55 0.55
C GLY A 13 -17.20 -16.95 -0.87
N THR A 14 -15.96 -17.45 -0.89
CA THR A 14 -15.30 -18.34 -1.86
C THR A 14 -14.49 -17.71 -3.00
N GLN A 15 -13.17 -17.82 -2.80
CA GLN A 15 -12.09 -18.06 -3.76
C GLN A 15 -11.23 -16.85 -4.20
N SER A 16 -10.18 -16.65 -3.39
CA SER A 16 -8.82 -16.26 -3.76
C SER A 16 -8.62 -15.01 -4.62
N ASP A 17 -9.04 -13.86 -4.09
CA ASP A 17 -8.18 -12.68 -3.96
C ASP A 17 -8.75 -11.84 -2.81
N VAL A 18 -7.92 -11.56 -1.78
CA VAL A 18 -8.38 -10.93 -0.54
C VAL A 18 -8.76 -9.49 -0.82
N THR A 19 -10.05 -9.18 -0.80
CA THR A 19 -10.56 -7.80 -0.84
C THR A 19 -10.31 -7.14 0.52
N TRP A 20 -9.73 -5.94 0.49
CA TRP A 20 -9.46 -5.14 1.67
C TRP A 20 -10.78 -4.73 2.32
N GLN A 21 -10.96 -5.06 3.59
CA GLN A 21 -12.12 -4.64 4.36
C GLN A 21 -11.80 -3.37 5.14
N SER A 22 -12.81 -2.68 5.66
CA SER A 22 -12.62 -1.46 6.48
C SER A 22 -11.66 -1.66 7.67
N GLY A 23 -11.49 -2.91 8.14
CA GLY A 23 -10.56 -3.28 9.20
C GLY A 23 -9.08 -3.36 8.79
N ASP A 24 -8.78 -3.35 7.48
CA ASP A 24 -7.41 -3.44 6.98
C ASP A 24 -6.76 -2.06 6.76
N SER A 25 -7.52 -0.98 6.96
CA SER A 25 -6.99 0.40 6.91
C SER A 25 -5.89 0.58 7.96
N GLY A 26 -4.77 1.18 7.55
CA GLY A 26 -3.53 1.23 8.34
C GLY A 26 -2.59 0.05 8.13
N GLY A 27 -3.03 -1.01 7.43
CA GLY A 27 -2.22 -2.18 7.11
C GLY A 27 -1.08 -1.89 6.12
N PRO A 28 0.02 -2.66 6.16
CA PRO A 28 1.18 -2.42 5.30
C PRO A 28 1.03 -3.01 3.89
N LEU A 29 1.39 -2.23 2.88
CA LEU A 29 1.66 -2.71 1.51
C LEU A 29 3.17 -2.91 1.34
N PHE A 30 3.59 -4.15 1.11
CA PHE A 30 5.00 -4.51 0.93
C PHE A 30 5.36 -4.80 -0.53
N GLN A 31 6.56 -4.39 -0.93
CA GLN A 31 7.23 -4.88 -2.14
C GLN A 31 8.45 -5.72 -1.76
N THR A 32 8.81 -6.70 -2.58
CA THR A 32 10.06 -7.46 -2.39
C THR A 32 11.18 -6.83 -3.20
N ASN A 33 12.28 -6.44 -2.57
CA ASN A 33 13.43 -5.86 -3.26
C ASN A 33 14.33 -6.95 -3.90
N LYS A 34 15.37 -6.53 -4.65
CA LYS A 34 16.34 -7.44 -5.29
C LYS A 34 17.11 -8.34 -4.30
N LYS A 35 17.18 -7.94 -3.03
CA LYS A 35 17.78 -8.71 -1.93
C LYS A 35 16.77 -9.64 -1.24
N HIS A 36 15.58 -9.82 -1.81
CA HIS A 36 14.49 -10.62 -1.28
C HIS A 36 13.93 -10.12 0.07
N GLN A 37 14.15 -8.85 0.41
CA GLN A 37 13.62 -8.23 1.62
C GLN A 37 12.25 -7.63 1.35
N LYS A 38 11.33 -7.75 2.31
CA LYS A 38 10.03 -7.06 2.29
C LYS A 38 10.23 -5.61 2.70
N VAL A 39 9.93 -4.69 1.80
CA VAL A 39 10.08 -3.24 1.99
C VAL A 39 8.67 -2.64 2.03
N LEU A 40 8.40 -1.86 3.08
CA LEU A 40 7.14 -1.14 3.20
C LEU A 40 7.07 -0.03 2.14
N PHE A 41 6.05 -0.10 1.29
CA PHE A 41 5.88 0.82 0.16
C PHE A 41 4.66 1.72 0.33
N GLY A 42 3.61 1.20 0.97
CA GLY A 42 2.42 1.98 1.25
C GLY A 42 1.71 1.54 2.52
N VAL A 43 0.75 2.35 2.94
CA VAL A 43 -0.18 2.03 4.03
C VAL A 43 -1.59 2.09 3.47
N ALA A 44 -2.37 1.03 3.68
CA ALA A 44 -3.76 0.97 3.23
C ALA A 44 -4.54 2.13 3.84
N SER A 45 -5.28 2.85 3.01
CA SER A 45 -6.01 4.05 3.45
C SER A 45 -7.50 3.89 3.23
N THR A 46 -7.92 3.77 1.98
CA THR A 46 -9.33 3.68 1.61
C THR A 46 -9.51 2.80 0.38
N VAL A 47 -10.71 2.28 0.23
CA VAL A 47 -11.21 1.64 -0.99
C VAL A 47 -12.26 2.56 -1.62
N ASP A 48 -12.38 2.52 -2.94
CA ASP A 48 -13.44 3.18 -3.70
C ASP A 48 -13.94 2.22 -4.78
N PRO A 49 -15.25 1.96 -4.88
CA PRO A 49 -16.33 2.35 -3.95
C PRO A 49 -16.25 1.64 -2.58
N GLU A 50 -16.99 2.15 -1.59
CA GLU A 50 -17.02 1.60 -0.22
C GLU A 50 -17.44 0.12 -0.19
N CYS A 51 -16.88 -0.64 0.74
CA CYS A 51 -17.25 -2.05 0.94
C CYS A 51 -18.73 -2.17 1.34
N GLY A 52 -19.44 -3.15 0.78
CA GLY A 52 -20.83 -3.46 1.11
C GLY A 52 -21.77 -3.45 -0.09
N GLU A 53 -21.32 -2.90 -1.22
CA GLU A 53 -22.04 -2.93 -2.49
C GLU A 53 -21.27 -3.75 -3.53
N LYS A 54 -22.01 -4.48 -4.38
CA LYS A 54 -21.42 -5.24 -5.49
C LYS A 54 -21.02 -4.28 -6.59
N HIS A 55 -19.71 -4.12 -6.78
CA HIS A 55 -19.15 -3.35 -7.87
C HIS A 55 -18.28 -4.23 -8.75
N GLU A 56 -18.32 -3.97 -10.06
CA GLU A 56 -17.52 -4.68 -11.07
C GLU A 56 -16.02 -4.44 -10.88
N TYR A 57 -15.67 -3.25 -10.37
CA TYR A 57 -14.30 -2.83 -10.10
C TYR A 57 -14.21 -2.16 -8.74
N MET A 58 -13.17 -2.52 -7.98
CA MET A 58 -12.77 -1.81 -6.77
C MET A 58 -11.35 -1.26 -6.92
N THR A 59 -11.12 -0.06 -6.41
CA THR A 59 -9.83 0.60 -6.41
C THR A 59 -9.33 0.75 -4.99
N ASN A 60 -8.14 0.22 -4.72
CA ASN A 60 -7.49 0.38 -3.42
C ASN A 60 -6.52 1.56 -3.46
N PHE A 61 -6.58 2.40 -2.43
CA PHE A 61 -5.71 3.55 -2.26
C PHE A 61 -4.77 3.34 -1.08
N PHE A 62 -3.49 3.55 -1.38
CA PHE A 62 -2.42 3.47 -0.40
C PHE A 62 -1.72 4.82 -0.25
N THR A 63 -1.45 5.19 0.99
CA THR A 63 -0.54 6.30 1.33
C THR A 63 0.87 5.89 0.92
N ASP A 64 1.53 6.68 0.09
CA ASP A 64 2.88 6.41 -0.39
C ASP A 64 3.91 6.79 0.67
N ILE A 65 4.54 5.79 1.30
CA ILE A 65 5.47 6.00 2.42
C ILE A 65 6.68 6.84 2.02
N ARG A 66 7.09 6.82 0.75
CA ARG A 66 8.24 7.59 0.27
C ARG A 66 8.06 9.09 0.43
N LYS A 67 6.80 9.57 0.41
CA LYS A 67 6.46 10.98 0.63
C LYS A 67 6.49 11.40 2.10
N HIS A 68 6.63 10.45 3.01
CA HIS A 68 6.58 10.66 4.46
C HIS A 68 7.90 10.29 5.17
N LEU A 69 8.97 10.01 4.43
CA LEU A 69 10.26 9.59 5.00
C LEU A 69 10.85 10.62 5.96
N ASP A 70 10.77 11.91 5.63
CA ASP A 70 11.25 12.99 6.50
C ASP A 70 10.49 13.02 7.83
N TRP A 71 9.17 12.88 7.76
CA TRP A 71 8.32 12.82 8.96
C TRP A 71 8.66 11.58 9.80
N ILE A 72 8.82 10.40 9.19
CA ILE A 72 9.20 9.16 9.88
C ILE A 72 10.57 9.33 10.56
N CYS A 73 11.55 9.92 9.89
CA CYS A 73 12.87 10.23 10.45
C CYS A 73 12.76 11.12 11.68
N VAL A 74 11.99 12.20 11.61
CA VAL A 74 11.76 13.11 12.76
C VAL A 74 11.10 12.38 13.94
N GLN A 75 10.11 11.52 13.69
CA GLN A 75 9.36 10.86 14.76
C GLN A 75 10.10 9.67 15.38
N THR A 76 10.92 8.96 14.61
CA THR A 76 11.52 7.68 15.05
C THR A 76 13.03 7.73 15.22
N GLY A 77 13.70 8.74 14.68
CA GLY A 77 15.17 8.80 14.57
C GLY A 77 15.76 7.85 13.51
N VAL A 78 14.92 7.09 12.78
CA VAL A 78 15.35 6.21 11.69
C VAL A 78 15.20 6.97 10.38
N CYS A 79 16.32 7.46 9.87
CA CYS A 79 16.35 8.26 8.66
C CYS A 79 16.73 7.41 7.44
N PRO A 80 16.27 7.78 6.23
CA PRO A 80 16.79 7.18 5.01
C PRO A 80 18.30 7.28 5.04
N MET A 81 18.99 6.18 4.69
CA MET A 81 20.42 6.29 4.47
C MET A 81 20.60 7.25 3.29
N GLU A 82 21.33 8.34 3.52
CA GLU A 82 21.85 9.17 2.43
C GLU A 82 22.80 8.28 1.63
N ASP A 83 22.28 7.59 0.62
CA ASP A 83 23.11 7.27 -0.53
C ASP A 83 23.55 8.63 -1.06
N TYR A 84 24.82 8.97 -0.84
CA TYR A 84 25.48 10.15 -1.38
C TYR A 84 24.90 10.46 -2.76
N ILE A 85 24.43 11.70 -2.94
CA ILE A 85 23.96 12.25 -4.21
C ILE A 85 25.00 11.95 -5.29
N GLY A 86 24.77 10.84 -5.98
CA GLY A 86 25.41 10.40 -7.19
C GLY A 86 24.30 10.11 -8.17
N ASP A 87 23.89 11.17 -8.87
CA ASP A 87 23.24 11.10 -10.17
C ASP A 87 21.91 10.33 -10.21
N GLY A 88 20.84 11.08 -9.97
CA GLY A 88 19.46 10.63 -9.93
C GLY A 88 19.06 9.55 -10.93
N SER A 89 18.53 8.46 -10.41
CA SER A 89 17.50 7.65 -11.07
C SER A 89 16.78 6.80 -10.02
N PHE A 90 15.53 7.17 -9.71
CA PHE A 90 14.51 6.25 -9.24
C PHE A 90 13.62 5.87 -10.42
#